data_AF-A0A8J3I6I8-F1
#
_entry.id   AF-A0A8J3I6I8-F1
#
_cell.length_a   1.000
_cell.length_b   1.000
_cell.length_c   1.000
_cell.angle_alpha   90.00
_cell.angle_beta   90.00
_cell.angle_gamma   90.00
#
_symmetry.space_group_name_H-M   'P 1'
#
loop_
_entity.id
_entity.type
_entity.pdbx_description
1 polymer ?
#
loop_
_entity_poly.entity_id
_entity_poly.type
_entity_poly.pdbx_seq_one_letter_code
_entity_poly.pdbx_strand_id
1 'polypeptide(L)'
;MAKGALLVGWGEIIPGREKAAAATLNAAMHYCIRLQREGKIESFEAIALEPHGSDLNGFVMLRGEKESIARLRVEDEFTSIIVGVQLVHRHVRVVGAYVGAEMQSLFAMWDEQEVKLLS
;
A
#
# COMPACT_ATOMS: atom_id res chain seq x y z
N MET A 1 -19.63 7.81 -0.31
CA MET A 1 -19.02 6.70 -1.07
C MET A 1 -18.16 5.90 -0.12
N ALA A 2 -18.01 4.59 -0.37
CA ALA A 2 -17.18 3.72 0.45
C ALA A 2 -15.72 4.21 0.43
N LYS A 3 -15.05 4.16 1.57
CA LYS A 3 -13.64 4.50 1.70
C LYS A 3 -12.79 3.26 1.49
N GLY A 4 -11.64 3.45 0.88
CA GLY A 4 -10.65 2.40 0.68
C GLY A 4 -9.26 2.91 1.05
N ALA A 5 -8.39 1.95 1.37
CA ALA A 5 -6.98 2.22 1.52
C ALA A 5 -6.14 1.16 0.79
N LEU A 6 -4.94 1.55 0.40
CA LEU A 6 -3.94 0.66 -0.19
C LEU A 6 -2.63 0.83 0.54
N LEU A 7 -2.12 -0.27 1.09
CA LEU A 7 -0.79 -0.35 1.67
C LEU A 7 0.19 -0.82 0.60
N VAL A 8 1.25 -0.04 0.39
CA VAL A 8 2.42 -0.42 -0.41
C VAL A 8 3.62 -0.49 0.53
N GLY A 9 4.03 -1.70 0.91
CA GLY A 9 5.14 -1.94 1.84
C GLY A 9 6.39 -2.45 1.14
N TRP A 10 7.57 -2.18 1.71
CA TRP A 10 8.86 -2.66 1.21
C TRP A 10 9.76 -3.14 2.36
N GLY A 11 10.68 -4.05 2.04
CA GLY A 11 11.71 -4.56 2.95
C GLY A 11 13.09 -3.96 2.67
N GLU A 12 14.14 -4.74 2.95
CA GLU A 12 15.53 -4.34 2.75
C GLU A 12 15.87 -4.00 1.30
N ILE A 13 16.85 -3.11 1.12
CA ILE A 13 17.43 -2.83 -0.20
C ILE A 13 18.19 -4.08 -0.65
N ILE A 14 18.02 -4.45 -1.92
CA ILE A 14 18.80 -5.52 -2.53
C ILE A 14 20.26 -5.06 -2.66
N PRO A 15 21.25 -5.83 -2.16
CA PRO A 15 22.65 -5.43 -2.23
C PRO A 15 23.10 -5.05 -3.65
N GLY A 16 23.81 -3.94 -3.79
CA GLY A 16 24.27 -3.39 -5.07
C GLY A 16 23.24 -2.52 -5.81
N ARG A 17 22.08 -2.26 -5.19
CA ARG A 17 21.01 -1.41 -5.76
C ARG A 17 20.83 -0.09 -5.02
N GLU A 18 21.70 0.27 -4.09
CA GLU A 18 21.52 1.38 -3.15
C GLU A 18 21.26 2.72 -3.85
N LYS A 19 22.02 3.03 -4.91
CA LYS A 19 21.80 4.24 -5.72
C LYS A 19 20.48 4.22 -6.47
N ALA A 20 20.10 3.07 -7.03
CA ALA A 20 18.85 2.90 -7.77
C ALA A 20 17.64 2.94 -6.83
N ALA A 21 17.78 2.41 -5.61
CA ALA A 21 16.73 2.38 -4.60
C ALA A 21 16.29 3.80 -4.23
N ALA A 22 17.23 4.70 -3.95
CA ALA A 22 16.94 6.10 -3.64
C ALA A 22 16.18 6.80 -4.77
N ALA A 23 16.62 6.64 -6.02
CA ALA A 23 15.95 7.22 -7.18
C ALA A 23 14.53 6.66 -7.39
N THR A 24 14.36 5.35 -7.21
CA THR A 24 13.09 4.64 -7.37
C THR A 24 12.06 5.07 -6.32
N LEU A 25 12.48 5.17 -5.06
CA LEU A 25 11.63 5.68 -3.98
C LEU A 25 11.19 7.12 -4.24
N ASN A 26 12.11 8.00 -4.67
CA ASN A 26 11.76 9.38 -5.02
C ASN A 26 10.71 9.44 -6.15
N ALA A 27 10.86 8.64 -7.20
CA ALA A 27 9.89 8.56 -8.28
C ALA A 27 8.51 8.07 -7.79
N ALA A 28 8.47 7.06 -6.91
CA ALA A 28 7.24 6.57 -6.30
C ALA A 28 6.56 7.64 -5.41
N MET A 29 7.34 8.43 -4.68
CA MET A 29 6.80 9.55 -3.88
C MET A 29 6.21 10.65 -4.77
N HIS A 30 6.89 11.03 -5.86
CA HIS A 30 6.37 11.99 -6.83
C HIS A 30 5.06 11.51 -7.47
N TYR A 31 4.95 10.22 -7.76
CA TYR A 31 3.71 9.61 -8.23
C TYR A 31 2.57 9.78 -7.21
N CYS A 32 2.80 9.48 -5.92
CA CYS A 32 1.79 9.65 -4.87
C CYS A 32 1.34 11.10 -4.73
N ILE A 33 2.27 12.06 -4.75
CA ILE A 33 1.98 13.50 -4.74
C ILE A 33 1.10 13.89 -5.93
N ARG A 34 1.43 13.37 -7.12
CA ARG A 34 0.65 13.65 -8.33
C ARG A 34 -0.75 13.07 -8.26
N LEU A 35 -0.92 11.82 -7.80
CA LEU A 35 -2.23 11.21 -7.59
C LEU A 35 -3.11 12.06 -6.66
N GLN A 36 -2.54 12.57 -5.55
CA GLN A 36 -3.29 13.41 -4.61
C GLN A 36 -3.66 14.75 -5.24
N ARG A 37 -2.73 15.39 -5.97
CA ARG A 37 -2.99 16.67 -6.66
C ARG A 37 -4.07 16.54 -7.74
N GLU A 38 -4.13 15.41 -8.44
CA GLU A 38 -5.13 15.09 -9.47
C GLU A 38 -6.48 14.62 -8.87
N GLY A 39 -6.57 14.46 -7.55
CA GLY A 39 -7.77 13.96 -6.88
C GLY A 39 -8.05 12.48 -7.10
N LYS A 40 -7.09 11.72 -7.65
CA LYS A 40 -7.20 10.26 -7.79
C LYS A 40 -7.16 9.54 -6.43
N ILE A 41 -6.47 10.14 -5.45
CA ILE A 41 -6.50 9.74 -4.03
C ILE A 41 -6.79 10.96 -3.17
N GLU A 42 -7.30 10.75 -1.97
CA GLU A 42 -7.60 11.82 -1.02
C GLU A 42 -6.37 12.21 -0.19
N SER A 43 -5.56 11.22 0.20
CA SER A 43 -4.31 11.44 0.94
C SER A 43 -3.37 10.25 0.83
N PHE A 44 -2.10 10.48 1.17
CA PHE A 44 -1.14 9.42 1.40
C PHE A 44 -0.22 9.75 2.58
N GLU A 45 0.37 8.71 3.16
CA GLU A 45 1.30 8.80 4.27
C GLU A 45 2.43 7.81 4.06
N ALA A 46 3.68 8.27 4.10
CA ALA A 46 4.86 7.42 3.99
C ALA A 46 5.54 7.30 5.34
N ILE A 47 5.79 6.07 5.77
CA ILE A 47 6.31 5.74 7.09
C ILE A 47 7.54 4.84 6.92
N ALA A 48 8.67 5.27 7.49
CA ALA A 48 9.84 4.42 7.70
C ALA A 48 9.78 3.87 9.12
N LEU A 49 10.07 2.58 9.27
CA LEU A 49 10.04 1.90 10.56
C LEU A 49 11.45 1.86 11.16
N GLU A 50 11.52 1.92 12.49
CA GLU A 50 12.78 1.70 13.22
C GLU A 50 13.30 0.27 13.00
N PRO A 51 14.59 -0.01 13.22
CA PRO A 51 15.12 -1.37 13.11
C PRO A 51 14.34 -2.36 14.01
N HIS A 52 13.87 -3.46 13.42
CA HIS A 52 13.09 -4.50 14.11
C HIS A 52 13.25 -5.85 13.39
N GLY A 53 12.71 -6.93 13.97
CA GLY A 53 12.90 -8.30 13.46
C GLY A 53 11.96 -8.75 12.33
N SER A 54 11.25 -7.83 11.67
CA SER A 54 10.34 -8.17 10.56
C SER A 54 10.94 -7.85 9.19
N ASP A 55 10.24 -8.22 8.12
CA ASP A 55 10.65 -7.99 6.73
C ASP A 55 10.09 -6.70 6.12
N LEU A 56 9.40 -5.87 6.92
CA LEU A 56 8.77 -4.63 6.50
C LEU A 56 9.58 -3.44 7.04
N ASN A 57 10.36 -2.76 6.20
CA ASN A 57 11.15 -1.59 6.63
C ASN A 57 10.39 -0.26 6.52
N GLY A 58 9.32 -0.23 5.73
CA GLY A 58 8.49 0.95 5.56
C GLY A 58 7.30 0.68 4.67
N PHE A 59 6.37 1.62 4.63
CA PHE A 59 5.19 1.55 3.79
C PHE A 59 4.65 2.94 3.42
N VAL A 60 3.90 2.98 2.32
CA VAL A 60 3.00 4.09 1.98
C VAL A 60 1.56 3.61 2.15
N MET A 61 0.75 4.36 2.89
CA MET A 61 -0.68 4.17 3.00
C MET A 61 -1.39 5.21 2.13
N LEU A 62 -2.05 4.77 1.06
CA LEU A 62 -2.88 5.58 0.17
C LEU A 62 -4.33 5.49 0.65
N ARG A 63 -5.07 6.60 0.70
CA ARG A 63 -6.48 6.63 1.13
C ARG A 63 -7.33 7.39 0.11
N GLY A 64 -8.56 6.91 -0.11
CA GLY A 64 -9.49 7.56 -1.03
C GLY A 64 -10.83 6.82 -1.15
N GLU A 65 -11.53 7.08 -2.23
CA GLU A 65 -12.72 6.33 -2.60
C GLU A 65 -12.34 4.88 -2.96
N LYS A 66 -13.13 3.91 -2.48
CA LYS A 66 -12.81 2.48 -2.53
C LYS A 66 -12.55 1.94 -3.93
N GLU A 67 -13.41 2.26 -4.89
CA GLU A 67 -13.24 1.79 -6.28
C GLU A 67 -12.01 2.42 -6.93
N SER A 68 -11.79 3.72 -6.69
CA SER A 68 -10.64 4.47 -7.20
C SER A 68 -9.33 3.90 -6.68
N ILE A 69 -9.25 3.62 -5.38
CA ILE A 69 -8.09 2.96 -4.77
C ILE A 69 -7.89 1.54 -5.31
N ALA A 70 -8.97 0.77 -5.49
CA ALA A 70 -8.88 -0.58 -6.03
C ALA A 70 -8.37 -0.59 -7.49
N ARG A 71 -8.80 0.38 -8.30
CA ARG A 71 -8.42 0.55 -9.72
C ARG A 71 -6.93 0.84 -9.91
N LEU A 72 -6.27 1.53 -8.98
CA LEU A 72 -4.83 1.84 -9.10
C LEU A 72 -4.00 0.60 -9.43
N ARG A 73 -4.32 -0.56 -8.84
CA ARG A 73 -3.54 -1.81 -9.01
C ARG A 73 -3.55 -2.38 -10.44
N VAL A 74 -4.45 -1.92 -11.28
CA VAL A 74 -4.56 -2.36 -12.69
C VAL A 74 -4.20 -1.24 -13.68
N GLU A 75 -3.74 -0.08 -13.19
CA GLU A 75 -3.20 0.98 -14.05
C GLU A 75 -1.75 0.66 -14.41
N ASP A 76 -1.41 0.68 -15.69
CA ASP A 76 -0.06 0.36 -16.20
C ASP A 76 1.05 1.17 -15.51
N GLU A 77 0.78 2.47 -15.25
CA GLU A 77 1.74 3.35 -14.58
C GLU A 77 2.01 2.89 -13.13
N PHE A 78 0.95 2.54 -12.39
CA PHE A 78 1.10 2.01 -11.04
C PHE A 78 1.88 0.70 -11.05
N THR A 79 1.53 -0.23 -11.96
CA THR A 79 2.23 -1.50 -12.11
C THR A 79 3.70 -1.30 -12.43
N SER A 80 4.03 -0.39 -13.35
CA SER A 80 5.42 -0.06 -13.70
C SER A 80 6.21 0.48 -12.49
N ILE A 81 5.60 1.32 -11.66
CA ILE A 81 6.24 1.86 -10.45
C ILE A 81 6.53 0.73 -9.46
N ILE A 82 5.56 -0.15 -9.20
CA ILE A 82 5.72 -1.27 -8.28
C ILE A 82 6.81 -2.24 -8.76
N VAL A 83 6.87 -2.53 -10.07
CA VAL A 83 7.95 -3.34 -10.65
C VAL A 83 9.30 -2.68 -10.42
N GLY A 84 9.41 -1.35 -10.60
CA GLY A 84 10.62 -0.61 -10.27
C GLY A 84 11.06 -0.80 -8.82
N VAL A 85 10.13 -0.66 -7.87
CA VAL A 85 10.39 -0.86 -6.43
C VAL A 85 10.84 -2.29 -6.14
N GLN A 86 10.24 -3.29 -6.79
CA GLN A 86 10.61 -4.72 -6.66
C GLN A 86 12.03 -5.03 -7.14
N LEU A 87 12.57 -4.26 -8.08
CA LEU A 87 13.94 -4.45 -8.58
C LEU A 87 15.01 -3.92 -7.62
N VAL A 88 14.62 -3.16 -6.60
CA VAL A 88 15.54 -2.51 -5.66
C VAL A 88 15.28 -2.87 -4.20
N HIS A 89 14.06 -3.30 -3.84
CA HIS A 89 13.67 -3.75 -2.51
C HIS A 89 13.18 -5.19 -2.50
N ARG A 90 13.45 -5.91 -1.40
CA ARG A 90 12.83 -7.21 -1.12
C ARG A 90 11.43 -7.03 -0.52
N HIS A 91 10.66 -8.12 -0.54
CA HIS A 91 9.39 -8.26 0.18
C HIS A 91 8.36 -7.14 -0.10
N VAL A 92 8.35 -6.62 -1.32
CA VAL A 92 7.39 -5.60 -1.75
C VAL A 92 5.99 -6.19 -1.78
N ARG A 93 5.05 -5.50 -1.13
CA ARG A 93 3.65 -5.94 -1.00
C ARG A 93 2.70 -4.79 -1.33
N VAL A 94 1.65 -5.10 -2.08
CA VAL A 94 0.58 -4.17 -2.43
C VAL A 94 -0.74 -4.79 -2.00
N VAL A 95 -1.34 -4.24 -0.94
CA VAL A 95 -2.47 -4.88 -0.26
C VAL A 95 -3.57 -3.86 -0.01
N GLY A 96 -4.80 -4.21 -0.39
CA GLY A 96 -5.97 -3.41 -0.03
C GLY A 96 -6.20 -3.48 1.47
N ALA A 97 -6.44 -2.34 2.11
CA ALA A 97 -6.68 -2.23 3.54
C ALA A 97 -8.12 -1.81 3.82
N TYR A 98 -8.72 -2.44 4.83
CA TYR A 98 -10.01 -2.05 5.37
C TYR A 98 -9.78 -0.95 6.41
N VAL A 99 -10.47 0.18 6.25
CA VAL A 99 -10.38 1.35 7.13
C VAL A 99 -11.78 1.88 7.41
N GLY A 100 -11.95 2.68 8.46
CA GLY A 100 -13.23 3.34 8.73
C GLY A 100 -14.41 2.36 8.85
N ALA A 101 -15.49 2.63 8.12
CA ALA A 101 -16.71 1.83 8.16
C ALA A 101 -16.51 0.42 7.57
N GLU A 102 -15.68 0.29 6.55
CA GLU A 102 -15.37 -0.98 5.88
C GLU A 102 -14.63 -1.94 6.80
N MET A 103 -13.80 -1.42 7.72
CA MET A 103 -13.16 -2.23 8.78
C MET A 103 -14.19 -2.77 9.76
N GLN A 104 -15.19 -1.96 10.15
CA GLN A 104 -16.25 -2.42 11.03
C GLN A 104 -17.12 -3.49 10.36
N SER A 105 -17.42 -3.36 9.07
CA SER A 105 -18.10 -4.41 8.30
C SER A 105 -17.30 -5.71 8.25
N LEU A 106 -15.96 -5.63 8.17
CA LEU A 106 -15.10 -6.82 8.22
C LEU A 106 -15.19 -7.50 9.59
N PHE A 107 -15.19 -6.75 10.68
CA PHE A 107 -15.31 -7.30 12.04
C PHE A 107 -16.65 -8.00 12.26
N ALA A 108 -17.76 -7.38 11.83
CA ALA A 108 -19.07 -8.03 11.90
C ALA A 108 -19.11 -9.35 11.11
N MET A 109 -18.45 -9.40 9.95
CA MET A 109 -18.33 -10.64 9.18
C MET A 109 -17.51 -11.71 9.93
N TRP A 110 -16.47 -11.33 10.69
CA TRP A 110 -15.74 -12.28 11.53
C TRP A 110 -16.62 -12.89 12.61
N ASP A 111 -17.40 -12.07 13.33
CA ASP A 111 -18.33 -12.55 14.35
C ASP A 111 -19.33 -13.57 13.77
N GLU A 112 -19.88 -13.27 12.59
CA GLU A 112 -20.78 -14.20 11.88
C GLU A 112 -20.11 -15.52 11.49
N GLN A 113 -18.85 -15.48 11.06
CA GLN A 113 -18.11 -16.70 10.70
C GLN A 113 -17.75 -17.51 11.93
N GLU A 114 -17.39 -16.87 13.05
CA GLU A 114 -17.08 -17.55 14.30
C GLU A 114 -18.29 -18.36 14.79
N VAL A 115 -19.48 -17.75 14.80
CA VAL A 115 -20.73 -18.45 15.17
C VAL A 115 -20.98 -19.66 14.27
N LYS A 116 -20.77 -19.53 12.96
CA LYS A 116 -20.98 -20.64 12.00
C LYS A 116 -19.99 -21.79 12.20
N LEU A 117 -18.75 -21.49 12.60
CA LEU A 117 -17.72 -22.52 12.79
C LEU A 117 -17.83 -23.24 14.13
N LEU A 118 -18.46 -22.61 15.13
CA LEU A 118 -18.63 -23.15 16.48
C LEU A 118 -20.02 -23.77 16.74
N SER A 119 -20.91 -23.78 15.74
CA SER A 119 -22.23 -24.44 15.78
C SER A 119 -22.23 -25.78 15.06
#